data_AF-A0A7W6HYH0-F1
#
_entry.id   AF-A0A7W6HYH0-F1
#
_cell.length_a   1.000
_cell.length_b   1.000
_cell.length_c   1.000
_cell.angle_alpha   90.00
_cell.angle_beta   90.00
_cell.angle_gamma   90.00
#
_symmetry.space_group_name_H-M   'P 1'
#
loop_
_entity.id
_entity.type
_entity.pdbx_description
1 polymer ?
#
loop_
_entity_poly.entity_id
_entity_poly.type
_entity_poly.pdbx_seq_one_letter_code
_entity_poly.pdbx_strand_id
1 'polypeptide(L)'
;MRRNIDRFEGDDFMFELTKKEITELSRTQFATLNKGRGSNIKYLPFAFTELGVAMLSSVLNSKPAIEINRGIMRAFVAVRQMLSNPIESRVERIETQVKELKQYMEEVLVDQNDINDDTMIQLELINQTLAELQTKDRGFKERKRIGYKLPGCEEEEKK
;
A
#
# COMPACT_ATOMS: atom_id res chain seq x y z
N MET A 1 -4.13 -3.10 47.55
CA MET A 1 -4.73 -2.94 46.20
C MET A 1 -6.24 -3.07 46.17
N ARG A 2 -6.82 -4.17 46.65
CA ARG A 2 -8.28 -4.39 46.62
C ARG A 2 -9.16 -3.25 47.21
N ARG A 3 -8.60 -2.37 48.03
CA ARG A 3 -9.28 -1.19 48.60
C ARG A 3 -9.28 0.06 47.70
N ASN A 4 -8.39 0.12 46.70
CA ASN A 4 -8.22 1.25 45.77
C ASN A 4 -8.36 0.77 44.30
N ILE A 5 -9.24 -0.20 44.05
CA ILE A 5 -9.37 -0.83 42.74
C ILE A 5 -9.77 0.18 41.66
N ASP A 6 -10.56 1.19 42.02
CA ASP A 6 -11.02 2.29 41.17
C ASP A 6 -9.85 3.04 40.48
N ARG A 7 -8.64 2.98 41.04
CA ARG A 7 -7.43 3.57 40.44
C ARG A 7 -6.78 2.70 39.38
N PHE A 8 -7.02 1.39 39.41
CA PHE A 8 -6.30 0.40 38.61
C PHE A 8 -7.28 -0.48 37.83
N GLU A 9 -8.45 0.05 37.46
CA GLU A 9 -9.42 -0.72 36.70
C GLU A 9 -8.92 -0.96 35.26
N GLY A 10 -8.94 -2.23 34.86
CA GLY A 10 -8.49 -2.70 33.55
C GLY A 10 -7.07 -3.27 33.56
N ASP A 11 -6.80 -4.14 32.59
CA ASP A 11 -5.53 -4.88 32.50
C ASP A 11 -4.33 -3.98 32.13
N ASP A 12 -4.59 -2.76 31.65
CA ASP A 12 -3.57 -1.79 31.28
C ASP A 12 -2.69 -1.35 32.46
N PHE A 13 -3.22 -1.38 33.68
CA PHE A 13 -2.57 -0.83 34.88
C PHE A 13 -2.02 -1.91 35.81
N MET A 14 -2.71 -3.05 35.87
CA MET A 14 -2.42 -4.10 36.83
C MET A 14 -3.01 -5.42 36.36
N PHE A 15 -2.31 -6.52 36.58
CA PHE A 15 -2.80 -7.86 36.29
C PHE A 15 -2.47 -8.83 37.43
N GLU A 16 -3.25 -9.89 37.56
CA GLU A 16 -3.05 -10.92 38.58
C GLU A 16 -1.99 -11.93 38.11
N LEU A 17 -0.97 -12.19 38.93
CA LEU A 17 0.08 -13.14 38.58
C LEU A 17 -0.44 -14.58 38.63
N THR A 18 0.09 -15.46 37.78
CA THR A 18 -0.25 -16.88 37.79
C THR A 18 0.47 -17.65 38.90
N LYS A 19 -0.08 -18.79 39.32
CA LYS A 19 0.52 -19.65 40.35
C LYS A 19 1.96 -20.09 40.01
N LYS A 20 2.27 -20.25 38.72
CA LYS A 20 3.61 -20.62 38.24
C LYS A 20 4.59 -19.46 38.45
N GLU A 21 4.27 -18.28 37.94
CA GLU A 21 5.09 -17.06 38.08
C GLU A 21 5.33 -16.72 39.55
N ILE A 22 4.31 -16.86 40.40
CA ILE A 22 4.43 -16.65 41.84
C ILE A 22 5.44 -17.61 42.48
N THR A 23 5.42 -18.88 42.08
CA THR A 23 6.33 -19.89 42.65
C THR A 23 7.79 -19.57 42.32
N GLU A 24 8.03 -18.99 41.14
CA GLU A 24 9.34 -18.53 40.69
C GLU A 24 9.76 -17.22 41.36
N LEU A 25 8.84 -16.25 41.49
CA LEU A 25 9.11 -14.90 42.05
C LEU A 25 9.09 -14.85 43.59
N SER A 26 8.50 -15.83 44.27
CA SER A 26 8.40 -15.90 45.75
C SER A 26 9.71 -16.24 46.46
N ARG A 27 10.83 -16.29 45.72
CA ARG A 27 12.16 -16.59 46.24
C ARG A 27 13.09 -15.42 45.95
N THR A 28 13.39 -14.63 46.97
CA THR A 28 14.39 -13.56 46.88
C THR A 28 15.46 -13.74 47.95
N GLN A 29 16.65 -13.17 47.74
CA GLN A 29 17.81 -13.33 48.62
C GLN A 29 17.51 -13.07 50.10
N PHE A 30 16.64 -12.11 50.41
CA PHE A 30 16.29 -11.71 51.77
C PHE A 30 14.87 -12.11 52.20
N ALA A 31 14.01 -12.49 51.25
CA ALA A 31 12.67 -12.96 51.51
C ALA A 31 12.43 -14.22 50.67
N THR A 32 12.96 -15.35 51.14
CA THR A 32 12.61 -16.67 50.64
C THR A 32 11.76 -17.38 51.67
N LEU A 33 10.62 -17.84 51.21
CA LEU A 33 9.65 -18.58 51.98
C LEU A 33 10.21 -19.96 52.39
N ASN A 34 10.16 -20.31 53.68
CA ASN A 34 10.68 -21.60 54.17
C ASN A 34 9.94 -22.79 53.52
N LYS A 35 10.69 -23.76 52.97
CA LYS A 35 10.14 -25.03 52.46
C LYS A 35 9.42 -25.75 53.60
N GLY A 36 8.09 -25.87 53.50
CA GLY A 36 7.24 -26.64 54.42
C GLY A 36 6.28 -25.84 55.32
N ARG A 37 6.55 -24.56 55.65
CA ARG A 37 5.62 -23.73 56.45
C ARG A 37 4.92 -22.63 55.66
N GLY A 38 5.39 -22.37 54.44
CA GLY A 38 5.23 -21.07 53.83
C GLY A 38 4.34 -20.99 52.60
N SER A 39 3.96 -22.08 51.95
CA SER A 39 3.27 -22.10 50.63
C SER A 39 1.84 -21.51 50.62
N ASN A 40 1.45 -20.74 51.63
CA ASN A 40 0.14 -20.15 51.82
C ASN A 40 0.01 -18.77 51.15
N ILE A 41 0.25 -18.70 49.85
CA ILE A 41 -0.23 -17.55 49.07
C ILE A 41 -1.74 -17.75 48.89
N LYS A 42 -2.51 -17.21 49.84
CA LYS A 42 -3.97 -17.37 49.92
C LYS A 42 -4.71 -16.60 48.83
N TYR A 43 -4.09 -15.53 48.32
CA TYR A 43 -4.60 -14.70 47.23
C TYR A 43 -3.45 -14.42 46.28
N LEU A 44 -3.70 -14.51 44.97
CA LEU A 44 -2.65 -14.24 44.01
C LEU A 44 -2.36 -12.72 44.06
N PRO A 45 -1.07 -12.33 44.13
CA PRO A 45 -0.69 -10.94 44.10
C PRO A 45 -0.92 -10.35 42.71
N PHE A 46 -1.15 -9.04 42.69
CA PHE A 46 -1.20 -8.26 41.49
C PHE A 46 0.17 -7.64 41.17
N ALA A 47 0.53 -7.61 39.89
CA ALA A 47 1.68 -6.90 39.38
C ALA A 47 1.24 -5.64 38.62
N PHE A 48 2.01 -4.56 38.76
CA PHE A 48 1.77 -3.30 38.04
C PHE A 48 2.48 -3.30 36.70
N THR A 49 1.80 -2.74 35.71
CA THR A 49 2.42 -2.31 34.46
C THR A 49 3.10 -0.95 34.66
N GLU A 50 3.81 -0.47 33.65
CA GLU A 50 4.41 0.88 33.65
C GLU A 50 3.38 1.97 33.96
N LEU A 51 2.18 1.85 33.39
CA LEU A 51 1.06 2.74 33.63
C LEU A 51 0.58 2.67 35.09
N GLY A 52 0.57 1.48 35.68
CA GLY A 52 0.23 1.26 37.08
C GLY A 52 1.21 1.93 38.04
N VAL A 53 2.51 1.89 37.74
CA VAL A 53 3.54 2.58 38.54
C VAL A 53 3.37 4.10 38.47
N ALA A 54 3.05 4.65 37.31
CA ALA A 54 2.75 6.08 37.17
C ALA A 54 1.45 6.48 37.91
N MET A 55 0.45 5.61 37.97
CA MET A 55 -0.75 5.84 38.78
C MET A 55 -0.43 5.90 40.29
N LEU A 56 0.57 5.14 40.77
CA LEU A 56 1.00 5.14 42.17
C LEU A 56 1.70 6.43 42.59
N SER A 57 2.44 7.06 41.68
CA SER A 57 3.15 8.32 41.97
C SER A 57 2.24 9.55 41.91
N SER A 58 0.98 9.39 41.50
CA SER A 58 0.01 10.49 41.46
C SER A 58 -0.43 10.92 42.87
N VAL A 59 -0.38 12.24 43.13
CA VAL A 59 -0.79 12.84 44.41
C VAL A 59 -2.31 12.98 44.53
N LEU A 60 -3.02 12.92 43.39
CA LEU A 60 -4.46 13.20 43.32
C LEU A 60 -5.29 12.02 43.85
N ASN A 61 -6.26 12.34 44.72
CA ASN A 61 -7.06 11.34 45.43
C ASN A 61 -8.57 11.40 45.14
N SER A 62 -9.05 12.45 44.47
CA SER A 62 -10.47 12.58 44.14
C SER A 62 -10.87 11.66 42.98
N LYS A 63 -12.09 11.10 43.01
CA LYS A 63 -12.61 10.23 41.94
C LYS A 63 -12.50 10.84 40.52
N PRO A 64 -12.88 12.11 40.29
CA PRO A 64 -12.75 12.71 38.96
C PRO A 64 -11.30 12.80 38.48
N ALA A 65 -10.37 13.12 39.39
CA ALA A 65 -8.94 13.18 39.05
C ALA A 65 -8.35 11.81 38.71
N ILE A 66 -8.83 10.74 39.36
CA ILE A 66 -8.42 9.36 39.06
C ILE A 66 -8.87 8.98 37.65
N GLU A 67 -10.10 9.32 37.26
CA GLU A 67 -10.62 9.08 35.90
C GLU A 67 -9.84 9.85 34.83
N ILE A 68 -9.61 11.15 35.05
CA ILE A 68 -8.85 11.99 34.13
C ILE A 68 -7.42 11.47 33.98
N ASN A 69 -6.74 11.13 35.07
CA ASN A 69 -5.37 10.62 35.03
C ASN A 69 -5.28 9.30 34.25
N ARG A 70 -6.24 8.37 34.45
CA ARG A 70 -6.32 7.14 33.65
C ARG A 70 -6.48 7.44 32.16
N GLY A 71 -7.33 8.40 31.81
CA GLY A 71 -7.54 8.85 30.43
C GLY A 71 -6.27 9.42 29.80
N ILE A 72 -5.57 10.31 30.51
CA ILE A 72 -4.31 10.92 30.05
C ILE A 72 -3.26 9.84 29.78
N MET A 73 -3.08 8.89 30.71
CA MET A 73 -2.10 7.81 30.57
C MET A 73 -2.40 6.91 29.37
N ARG A 74 -3.68 6.53 29.15
CA ARG A 74 -4.09 5.75 27.97
C ARG A 74 -3.85 6.50 26.67
N ALA A 75 -4.20 7.78 26.62
CA ALA A 75 -3.96 8.62 25.45
C ALA A 75 -2.47 8.71 25.12
N PHE A 76 -1.61 8.88 26.13
CA PHE A 76 -0.16 8.93 25.94
C PHE A 76 0.40 7.63 25.38
N VAL A 77 -0.08 6.48 25.87
CA VAL A 77 0.31 5.17 25.34
C VAL A 77 -0.17 4.97 23.91
N ALA A 78 -1.41 5.33 23.59
CA ALA A 78 -1.94 5.25 22.23
C ALA A 78 -1.11 6.11 21.26
N VAL A 79 -0.79 7.35 21.64
CA VAL A 79 0.08 8.24 20.85
C VAL A 79 1.46 7.64 20.67
N ARG A 80 2.07 7.11 21.74
CA ARG A 80 3.39 6.47 21.66
C ARG A 80 3.37 5.24 20.76
N GLN A 81 2.32 4.42 20.84
CA GLN A 81 2.13 3.24 19.98
C GLN A 81 2.00 3.62 18.50
N MET A 82 1.26 4.70 18.22
CA MET A 82 1.14 5.24 16.87
C MET A 82 2.49 5.74 16.32
N LEU A 83 3.31 6.37 17.16
CA LEU A 83 4.65 6.85 16.78
C LEU A 83 5.67 5.71 16.67
N SER A 84 5.55 4.66 17.49
CA SER A 84 6.44 3.50 17.46
C SER A 84 6.14 2.55 16.30
N ASN A 85 4.93 2.58 15.75
CA ASN A 85 4.67 1.97 14.46
C ASN A 85 5.33 2.85 13.40
N PRO A 86 6.40 2.38 12.73
CA PRO A 86 7.10 3.22 11.78
C PRO A 86 6.13 3.59 10.65
N ILE A 87 5.78 4.87 10.60
CA ILE A 87 5.09 5.50 9.47
C ILE A 87 5.85 5.17 8.17
N GLU A 88 7.16 4.93 8.28
CA GLU A 88 8.07 4.47 7.23
C GLU A 88 7.50 3.26 6.48
N SER A 89 6.89 2.27 7.14
CA SER A 89 6.37 1.07 6.45
C SER A 89 5.32 1.37 5.38
N ARG A 90 4.53 2.43 5.58
CA ARG A 90 3.51 2.84 4.60
C ARG A 90 4.09 3.75 3.53
N VAL A 91 5.01 4.64 3.92
CA VAL A 91 5.67 5.58 2.99
C VAL A 91 6.60 4.81 2.05
N GLU A 92 7.43 3.91 2.57
CA GLU A 92 8.35 3.07 1.80
C GLU A 92 7.59 2.16 0.81
N ARG A 93 6.45 1.61 1.24
CA ARG A 93 5.58 0.84 0.34
C ARG A 93 5.01 1.71 -0.79
N ILE A 94 4.59 2.94 -0.49
CA ILE A 94 4.10 3.88 -1.50
C ILE A 94 5.24 4.27 -2.46
N GLU A 95 6.43 4.55 -1.96
CA GLU A 95 7.59 4.88 -2.78
C GLU A 95 7.95 3.74 -3.73
N THR A 96 7.88 2.50 -3.26
CA THR A 96 8.10 1.30 -4.07
C THR A 96 7.07 1.20 -5.19
N GLN A 97 5.78 1.36 -4.88
CA GLN A 97 4.70 1.32 -5.87
C GLN A 97 4.81 2.44 -6.92
N VAL A 98 5.17 3.65 -6.49
CA VAL A 98 5.39 4.79 -7.40
C VAL A 98 6.57 4.52 -8.34
N LYS A 99 7.63 3.88 -7.85
CA LYS A 99 8.80 3.52 -8.65
C LYS A 99 8.45 2.45 -9.70
N GLU A 100 7.74 1.41 -9.33
CA GLU A 100 7.27 0.36 -10.24
C GLU A 100 6.36 0.93 -11.34
N LEU A 101 5.39 1.79 -10.96
CA LEU A 101 4.51 2.46 -11.91
C LEU A 101 5.28 3.34 -12.91
N LYS A 102 6.29 4.08 -12.44
CA LYS A 102 7.15 4.88 -13.34
C LYS A 102 7.89 4.00 -14.34
N GLN A 103 8.43 2.88 -13.89
CA GLN A 103 9.20 1.98 -14.74
C GLN A 103 8.31 1.32 -15.81
N TYR A 104 7.10 0.92 -15.43
CA TYR A 104 6.09 0.42 -16.37
C TYR A 104 5.69 1.48 -17.41
N MET A 105 5.47 2.73 -16.99
CA MET A 105 5.15 3.81 -17.92
C MET A 105 6.28 4.07 -18.91
N GLU A 106 7.54 4.00 -18.47
CA GLU A 106 8.70 4.20 -19.32
C GLU A 106 8.86 3.08 -20.35
N GLU A 107 8.64 1.83 -19.96
CA GLU A 107 8.62 0.67 -20.88
C GLU A 107 7.54 0.83 -21.96
N VAL A 108 6.31 1.16 -21.58
CA VAL A 108 5.21 1.37 -22.53
C VAL A 108 5.51 2.51 -23.52
N LEU A 109 6.17 3.58 -23.07
CA LEU A 109 6.53 4.71 -23.94
C LEU A 109 7.60 4.33 -24.96
N VAL A 110 8.55 3.48 -24.60
CA VAL A 110 9.56 2.96 -25.54
C VAL A 110 8.88 2.15 -26.64
N ASP A 111 8.02 1.20 -26.28
CA ASP A 111 7.27 0.38 -27.24
C ASP A 111 6.41 1.24 -28.18
N GLN A 112 5.77 2.29 -27.65
CA GLN A 112 4.93 3.19 -28.43
C GLN A 112 5.75 4.02 -29.43
N ASN A 113 6.97 4.42 -29.07
CA ASN A 113 7.87 5.15 -29.96
C ASN A 113 8.37 4.26 -31.09
N ASP A 114 8.77 3.01 -30.80
CA ASP A 114 9.22 2.06 -31.81
C ASP A 114 8.11 1.79 -32.85
N ILE A 115 6.88 1.57 -32.39
CA ILE A 115 5.73 1.41 -33.28
C ILE A 115 5.49 2.67 -34.12
N ASN A 116 5.61 3.86 -33.52
CA ASN A 116 5.38 5.10 -34.23
C ASN A 116 6.44 5.33 -35.32
N ASP A 117 7.70 5.02 -35.05
CA ASP A 117 8.79 5.09 -36.03
C ASP A 117 8.57 4.12 -37.19
N ASP A 118 8.19 2.86 -36.90
CA ASP A 118 7.84 1.88 -37.93
C ASP A 118 6.67 2.34 -38.81
N THR A 119 5.62 2.90 -38.19
CA THR A 119 4.47 3.42 -38.96
C THR A 119 4.85 4.61 -39.82
N MET A 120 5.76 5.47 -39.35
CA MET A 120 6.25 6.60 -40.13
C MET A 120 7.02 6.14 -41.37
N ILE A 121 7.88 5.12 -41.22
CA ILE A 121 8.60 4.50 -42.34
C ILE A 121 7.62 3.87 -43.34
N GLN A 122 6.60 3.16 -42.86
CA GLN A 122 5.58 2.57 -43.73
C GLN A 122 4.81 3.63 -44.53
N LEU A 123 4.43 4.74 -43.90
CA LEU A 123 3.77 5.85 -44.57
C LEU A 123 4.67 6.52 -45.62
N GLU A 124 5.97 6.67 -45.33
CA GLU A 124 6.94 7.21 -46.28
C GLU A 124 7.06 6.32 -47.53
N LEU A 125 7.18 5.00 -47.33
CA LEU A 125 7.24 4.03 -48.43
C LEU A 125 5.96 4.04 -49.28
N ILE A 126 4.79 4.10 -48.64
CA ILE A 126 3.50 4.20 -49.33
C ILE A 126 3.46 5.48 -50.20
N ASN A 127 3.87 6.61 -49.67
CA ASN A 127 3.89 7.87 -50.42
C ASN A 127 4.88 7.82 -51.60
N GLN A 128 6.05 7.19 -51.42
CA GLN A 128 7.03 7.01 -52.48
C GLN A 128 6.49 6.12 -53.61
N THR A 129 5.88 4.99 -53.26
CA THR A 129 5.28 4.06 -54.25
C THR A 129 4.08 4.69 -54.98
N LEU A 130 3.24 5.46 -54.29
CA LEU A 130 2.15 6.24 -54.90
C LEU A 130 2.69 7.26 -55.91
N ALA A 131 3.76 7.98 -55.56
CA ALA A 131 4.40 8.94 -56.46
C ALA A 131 4.95 8.23 -57.72
N GLU A 132 5.62 7.09 -57.57
CA GLU A 132 6.11 6.29 -58.70
C GLU A 132 4.96 5.82 -59.63
N LEU A 133 3.85 5.36 -59.07
CA LEU A 133 2.69 4.91 -59.85
C LEU A 133 2.01 6.07 -60.59
N GLN A 134 1.90 7.25 -59.99
CA GLN A 134 1.35 8.44 -60.65
C GLN A 134 2.20 8.91 -61.85
N THR A 135 3.50 8.64 -61.85
CA THR A 135 4.35 8.93 -63.02
C THR A 135 4.14 7.95 -64.18
N LYS A 136 3.65 6.73 -63.91
CA LYS A 136 3.44 5.68 -64.92
C LYS A 136 2.09 5.77 -65.64
N ASP A 137 1.08 6.43 -65.07
CA ASP A 137 -0.28 6.51 -65.67
C ASP A 137 -0.52 7.75 -66.54
N ARG A 138 0.50 8.19 -67.28
CA ARG A 138 0.39 9.29 -68.26
C ARG A 138 0.26 8.73 -69.68
N GLY A 139 -0.93 8.20 -69.97
CA GLY A 139 -1.34 7.94 -71.34
C GLY A 139 -2.38 6.83 -71.47
N PHE A 140 -3.64 7.15 -71.16
CA PHE A 140 -4.77 6.38 -71.70
C PHE A 140 -4.74 6.50 -73.23
N LYS A 141 -4.03 5.59 -73.92
CA LYS A 141 -4.25 5.40 -75.35
C LYS A 141 -5.69 4.91 -75.52
N GLU A 142 -6.49 5.64 -76.30
CA GLU A 142 -7.83 5.17 -76.66
C GLU A 142 -7.75 3.73 -77.16
N ARG A 143 -8.45 2.83 -76.48
CA ARG A 143 -8.51 1.43 -76.88
C ARG A 143 -9.16 1.37 -78.26
N LYS A 144 -8.47 0.82 -79.26
CA LYS A 144 -9.07 0.56 -80.58
C LYS A 144 -10.33 -0.27 -80.38
N ARG A 145 -11.49 0.24 -80.78
CA ARG A 145 -12.73 -0.53 -80.74
C ARG A 145 -12.59 -1.74 -81.67
N ILE A 146 -12.82 -2.93 -81.15
CA ILE A 146 -12.77 -4.18 -81.91
C ILE A 146 -14.20 -4.51 -82.35
N GLY A 147 -14.41 -4.56 -83.67
CA GLY A 147 -15.67 -4.90 -84.31
C GLY A 147 -15.52 -4.83 -85.84
N TYR A 148 -16.35 -5.56 -86.56
CA TYR A 148 -16.39 -5.54 -88.03
C TYR A 148 -17.36 -4.45 -88.51
N LYS A 149 -16.95 -3.66 -89.51
CA LYS A 149 -17.81 -2.68 -90.18
C LYS A 149 -18.80 -3.43 -91.07
N LEU A 150 -20.09 -3.18 -90.89
CA LEU A 150 -21.14 -3.70 -91.76
C LEU A 150 -21.04 -2.98 -93.13
N PRO A 151 -21.11 -3.70 -94.27
CA PRO A 151 -21.05 -3.07 -95.58
C PRO A 151 -22.35 -2.29 -95.84
N GLY A 152 -22.26 -0.97 -95.90
CA GLY A 152 -23.39 -0.09 -96.29
C GLY A 152 -23.63 1.16 -95.46
N CYS A 153 -22.84 1.45 -94.42
CA CYS A 153 -22.87 2.75 -93.75
C CYS A 153 -21.54 3.48 -93.96
N GLU A 154 -21.54 4.41 -94.91
CA GLU A 154 -20.52 5.47 -94.99
C GLU A 154 -20.77 6.41 -93.80
N GLU A 155 -19.93 6.35 -92.76
CA GLU A 155 -19.86 7.42 -91.78
C GLU A 155 -19.00 8.53 -92.38
N GLU A 156 -19.61 9.69 -92.61
CA GLU A 156 -18.97 10.94 -93.00
C GLU A 156 -17.80 11.26 -92.06
N GLU A 157 -16.57 11.30 -92.60
CA GLU A 157 -15.42 11.86 -91.91
C GLU A 157 -15.62 13.38 -91.77
N LYS A 158 -16.02 13.83 -90.58
CA LYS A 158 -15.84 15.23 -90.18
C LYS A 158 -14.42 15.43 -89.64
N LYS A 159 -13.73 16.39 -90.27
CA LYS A 159 -12.46 17.00 -89.86
C LYS A 159 -12.43 17.41 -88.39
#